data_AF-A0A7S3CHU1-F1
#
_entry.id   AF-A0A7S3CHU1-F1
#
_cell.length_a   1.000
_cell.length_b   1.000
_cell.length_c   1.000
_cell.angle_alpha   90.00
_cell.angle_beta   90.00
_cell.angle_gamma   90.00
#
_symmetry.space_group_name_H-M   'P 1'
#
loop_
_entity.id
_entity.type
_entity.pdbx_description
1 polymer ?
#
loop_
_entity_poly.entity_id
_entity_poly.type
_entity_poly.pdbx_seq_one_letter_code
_entity_poly.pdbx_strand_id
1 'polypeptide(L)'
;ATITWSTTTLIAGEIDNFMVFTVMRILFGFAVACINAPAFSLIRDYFPKDYRTTANSINSLNFYLGYCFSSLSLVFINLFGWRLDYDITGVIGILIGILLLTFLEEPERGRFDKPKPQVIEKPNSLLASFDMSLSIFKNIGRRRTESLDSDQAALSMLPAMSRRGSSNQSGTTEVEPEQTVLEKFTDAAKEIWYENPAGRWLVGASFV
;
A
#
# COMPACT_ATOMS: atom_id res chain seq x y z
N ALA A 1 15.09 4.98 -11.39
CA ALA A 1 15.75 4.31 -10.24
C ALA A 1 16.37 2.99 -10.66
N THR A 2 15.60 2.06 -11.25
CA THR A 2 16.04 0.72 -11.67
C THR A 2 17.26 0.75 -12.61
N ILE A 3 17.24 1.59 -13.65
CA ILE A 3 18.38 1.73 -14.57
C ILE A 3 19.62 2.22 -13.82
N THR A 4 19.49 3.27 -13.00
CA THR A 4 20.60 3.82 -12.20
C THR A 4 21.20 2.76 -11.26
N TRP A 5 20.35 2.00 -10.58
CA TRP A 5 20.74 0.88 -9.71
C TRP A 5 21.56 -0.16 -10.49
N SER A 6 21.07 -0.58 -11.66
CA SER A 6 21.74 -1.57 -12.48
C SER A 6 23.06 -1.05 -13.07
N THR A 7 23.12 0.21 -13.51
CA THR A 7 24.36 0.82 -14.00
C THR A 7 25.42 0.87 -12.92
N THR A 8 25.06 1.28 -11.70
CA THR A 8 26.01 1.29 -10.56
C THR A 8 26.50 -0.11 -10.19
N THR A 9 25.67 -1.14 -10.39
CA THR A 9 25.99 -2.55 -10.10
C THR A 9 26.97 -3.12 -11.13
N LEU A 10 26.76 -2.85 -12.42
CA LEU A 10 27.70 -3.24 -13.49
C LEU A 10 29.07 -2.61 -13.30
N ILE A 11 29.09 -1.29 -13.09
CA ILE A 11 30.33 -0.54 -12.89
C ILE A 11 31.08 -1.06 -11.64
N ALA A 12 30.37 -1.49 -10.61
CA ALA A 12 30.99 -2.06 -9.41
C ALA A 12 31.60 -3.46 -9.64
N GLY A 13 31.14 -4.22 -10.65
CA GLY A 13 31.68 -5.54 -11.01
C GLY A 13 33.00 -5.47 -11.79
N GLU A 14 33.16 -4.45 -12.64
CA GLU A 14 34.34 -4.29 -13.52
C GLU A 14 35.49 -3.51 -12.86
N ILE A 15 35.22 -2.74 -11.80
CA ILE A 15 36.21 -1.83 -11.22
C ILE A 15 37.09 -2.52 -10.17
N ASP A 16 38.40 -2.37 -10.34
CA ASP A 16 39.42 -2.84 -9.38
C ASP A 16 39.86 -1.78 -8.35
N ASN A 17 39.32 -0.55 -8.44
CA ASN A 17 39.66 0.56 -7.54
C ASN A 17 38.66 0.69 -6.38
N PHE A 18 39.15 0.51 -5.16
CA PHE A 18 38.36 0.58 -3.93
C PHE A 18 37.61 1.91 -3.71
N MET A 19 38.23 3.06 -4.05
CA MET A 19 37.56 4.36 -3.89
C MET A 19 36.35 4.47 -4.79
N VAL A 20 36.48 4.06 -6.06
CA VAL A 20 35.39 4.14 -7.01
C VAL A 20 34.29 3.15 -6.65
N PHE A 21 34.64 1.94 -6.23
CA PHE A 21 33.68 0.97 -5.69
C PHE A 21 32.87 1.54 -4.52
N THR A 22 33.52 2.23 -3.59
CA THR A 22 32.84 2.87 -2.43
C THR A 22 31.86 3.94 -2.89
N VAL A 23 32.25 4.80 -3.83
CA VAL A 23 31.35 5.83 -4.40
C VAL A 23 30.14 5.19 -5.09
N MET A 24 30.34 4.11 -5.84
CA MET A 24 29.23 3.38 -6.47
C MET A 24 28.25 2.81 -5.45
N ARG A 25 28.72 2.33 -4.29
CA ARG A 25 27.84 1.88 -3.20
C ARG A 25 27.04 3.01 -2.56
N ILE A 26 27.60 4.22 -2.47
CA ILE A 26 26.87 5.40 -1.98
C ILE A 26 25.77 5.77 -2.98
N LEU A 27 26.10 5.82 -4.27
CA LEU A 27 25.14 6.11 -5.34
C LEU A 27 24.01 5.07 -5.40
N PHE A 28 24.35 3.79 -5.21
CA PHE A 28 23.40 2.70 -5.09
C PHE A 28 22.39 2.95 -3.96
N GLY A 29 22.88 3.28 -2.75
CA GLY A 29 22.02 3.58 -1.60
C GLY A 29 21.08 4.75 -1.86
N PHE A 30 21.58 5.81 -2.52
CA PHE A 30 20.77 6.95 -2.93
C PHE A 30 19.65 6.55 -3.90
N ALA A 31 19.95 5.72 -4.91
CA ALA A 31 18.96 5.27 -5.89
C ALA A 31 17.83 4.47 -5.24
N VAL A 32 18.14 3.61 -4.25
CA VAL A 32 17.14 2.80 -3.52
C VAL A 32 16.24 3.67 -2.65
N ALA A 33 16.78 4.71 -2.01
CA ALA A 33 16.00 5.62 -1.17
C ALA A 33 14.86 6.31 -1.95
N CYS A 34 15.01 6.49 -3.26
CA CYS A 34 14.03 7.15 -4.11
C CYS A 34 12.85 6.26 -4.55
N ILE A 35 12.86 4.96 -4.27
CA ILE A 35 11.88 3.99 -4.85
C ILE A 35 10.55 4.01 -4.10
N ASN A 36 10.58 4.05 -2.77
CA ASN A 36 9.37 3.84 -1.96
C ASN A 36 8.32 4.95 -2.12
N ALA A 37 8.74 6.22 -2.18
CA ALA A 37 7.83 7.36 -2.27
C ALA A 37 6.96 7.36 -3.55
N PRO A 38 7.51 7.20 -4.77
CA PRO A 38 6.71 7.10 -5.98
C PRO A 38 5.89 5.81 -6.03
N ALA A 39 6.39 4.67 -5.53
CA ALA A 39 5.66 3.41 -5.51
C ALA A 39 4.33 3.51 -4.73
N PHE A 40 4.36 4.06 -3.51
CA PHE A 40 3.13 4.25 -2.73
C PHE A 40 2.17 5.27 -3.33
N SER A 41 2.67 6.25 -4.09
CA SER A 41 1.81 7.18 -4.84
C SER A 41 1.09 6.44 -5.97
N LEU A 42 1.83 5.63 -6.75
CA LEU A 42 1.29 4.88 -7.87
C LEU A 42 0.18 3.91 -7.42
N ILE A 43 0.39 3.19 -6.32
CA ILE A 43 -0.61 2.25 -5.76
C ILE A 43 -1.92 2.97 -5.42
N ARG A 44 -1.87 4.24 -4.97
CA ARG A 44 -3.08 5.01 -4.65
C ARG A 44 -3.86 5.44 -5.89
N ASP A 45 -3.17 5.63 -7.01
CA ASP A 45 -3.76 6.00 -8.30
C ASP A 45 -4.39 4.78 -9.00
N TYR A 46 -3.83 3.57 -8.81
CA TYR A 46 -4.36 2.33 -9.40
C TYR A 46 -5.52 1.70 -8.61
N PHE A 47 -5.55 1.83 -7.27
CA PHE A 47 -6.49 1.06 -6.43
C PHE A 47 -7.48 1.94 -5.63
N PRO A 48 -8.79 1.58 -5.62
CA PRO A 48 -9.78 2.21 -4.76
C PRO A 48 -9.47 1.96 -3.27
N LYS A 49 -9.99 2.83 -2.39
CA LYS A 49 -9.64 2.86 -0.96
C LYS A 49 -9.80 1.50 -0.25
N ASP A 50 -10.79 0.71 -0.66
CA ASP A 50 -11.14 -0.55 0.00
C ASP A 50 -10.14 -1.69 -0.29
N TYR A 51 -9.43 -1.63 -1.42
CA TYR A 51 -8.46 -2.66 -1.83
C TYR A 51 -6.99 -2.26 -1.60
N ARG A 52 -6.73 -1.07 -1.04
CA ARG A 52 -5.35 -0.58 -0.81
C ARG A 52 -4.56 -1.45 0.16
N THR A 53 -5.22 -2.09 1.12
CA THR A 53 -4.57 -3.00 2.07
C THR A 53 -4.04 -4.25 1.36
N THR A 54 -4.83 -4.84 0.46
CA THR A 54 -4.43 -6.00 -0.34
C THR A 54 -3.37 -5.63 -1.37
N ALA A 55 -3.46 -4.46 -1.99
CA ALA A 55 -2.42 -3.98 -2.90
C ALA A 55 -1.07 -3.78 -2.17
N ASN A 56 -1.09 -3.26 -0.95
CA ASN A 56 0.12 -3.12 -0.13
C ASN A 56 0.69 -4.46 0.36
N SER A 57 -0.16 -5.46 0.65
CA SER A 57 0.33 -6.78 1.04
C SER A 57 1.01 -7.49 -0.14
N ILE A 58 0.45 -7.37 -1.35
CA ILE A 58 1.12 -7.81 -2.58
C ILE A 58 2.43 -7.07 -2.75
N ASN A 59 2.46 -5.75 -2.61
CA ASN A 59 3.72 -4.99 -2.72
C ASN A 59 4.79 -5.43 -1.70
N SER A 60 4.37 -5.92 -0.54
CA SER A 60 5.30 -6.45 0.46
C SER A 60 5.84 -7.84 0.08
N LEU A 61 5.06 -8.63 -0.66
CA LEU A 61 5.46 -9.95 -1.18
C LEU A 61 6.72 -9.87 -2.04
N ASN A 62 6.87 -8.78 -2.79
CA ASN A 62 7.99 -8.52 -3.69
C ASN A 62 9.34 -8.61 -2.95
N PHE A 63 9.41 -8.03 -1.75
CA PHE A 63 10.63 -8.05 -0.94
C PHE A 63 10.99 -9.48 -0.51
N TYR A 64 10.00 -10.27 -0.10
CA TYR A 64 10.20 -11.66 0.28
C TYR A 64 10.68 -12.51 -0.90
N LEU A 65 10.08 -12.32 -2.09
CA LEU A 65 10.54 -12.98 -3.31
C LEU A 65 11.98 -12.58 -3.63
N GLY A 66 12.31 -11.28 -3.52
CA GLY A 66 13.67 -10.78 -3.70
C GLY A 66 14.68 -11.46 -2.76
N TYR A 67 14.32 -11.66 -1.49
CA TYR A 67 15.18 -12.38 -0.55
C TYR A 67 15.41 -13.84 -0.95
N CYS A 68 14.39 -14.53 -1.46
CA CYS A 68 14.56 -15.89 -1.99
C CYS A 68 15.58 -15.92 -3.15
N PHE A 69 15.49 -14.98 -4.10
CA PHE A 69 16.45 -14.88 -5.21
C PHE A 69 17.86 -14.46 -4.75
N SER A 70 17.97 -13.66 -3.69
CA SER A 70 19.28 -13.29 -3.13
C SER A 70 20.07 -14.50 -2.63
N SER A 71 19.38 -15.49 -2.07
CA SER A 71 20.00 -16.76 -1.64
C SER A 71 20.55 -17.55 -2.83
N LEU A 72 19.83 -17.56 -3.96
CA LEU A 72 20.30 -18.19 -5.19
C LEU A 72 21.56 -17.51 -5.75
N SER A 73 21.64 -16.17 -5.63
CA SER A 73 22.80 -15.38 -6.06
C SER A 73 24.06 -15.78 -5.27
N LEU A 74 23.92 -16.11 -3.98
CA LEU A 74 25.04 -16.61 -3.18
C LEU A 74 25.62 -17.92 -3.73
N VAL A 75 24.78 -18.84 -4.21
CA VAL A 75 25.25 -20.08 -4.85
C VAL A 75 26.01 -19.77 -6.15
N PHE A 76 25.51 -18.81 -6.94
CA PHE A 76 26.20 -18.33 -8.15
C PHE A 76 27.57 -17.74 -7.85
N ILE A 77 27.68 -16.90 -6.82
CA ILE A 77 28.96 -16.31 -6.38
C ILE A 77 29.98 -17.39 -6.03
N ASN A 78 29.55 -18.49 -5.39
CA ASN A 78 30.45 -19.59 -5.03
C ASN A 78 30.97 -20.37 -6.26
N LEU A 79 30.16 -20.49 -7.33
CA LEU A 79 30.51 -21.26 -8.53
C LEU A 79 31.27 -20.44 -9.58
N PHE A 80 30.81 -19.23 -9.85
CA PHE A 80 31.29 -18.38 -10.96
C PHE A 80 32.07 -17.14 -10.49
N GLY A 81 32.15 -16.93 -9.17
CA GLY A 81 32.77 -15.75 -8.59
C GLY A 81 31.83 -14.55 -8.55
N TRP A 82 32.19 -13.58 -7.70
CA TRP A 82 31.37 -12.40 -7.46
C TRP A 82 31.28 -11.45 -8.66
N ARG A 83 32.33 -11.34 -9.48
CA ARG A 83 32.34 -10.42 -10.65
C ARG A 83 31.22 -10.74 -11.64
N LEU A 84 31.07 -12.01 -12.01
CA LEU A 84 30.01 -12.45 -12.91
C LEU A 84 28.60 -12.28 -12.31
N ASP A 85 28.47 -12.40 -10.98
CA ASP A 85 27.20 -12.17 -10.29
C ASP A 85 26.75 -10.69 -10.40
N TYR A 86 27.67 -9.73 -10.26
CA TYR A 86 27.39 -8.30 -10.49
C TYR A 86 27.01 -8.03 -11.95
N ASP A 87 27.73 -8.62 -12.90
CA ASP A 87 27.46 -8.43 -14.34
C ASP A 87 26.07 -8.97 -14.71
N ILE A 88 25.76 -10.21 -14.33
CA ILE A 88 24.47 -10.85 -14.62
C ILE A 88 23.32 -10.06 -13.98
N THR A 89 23.44 -9.72 -12.70
CA THR A 89 22.40 -8.99 -11.96
C THR A 89 22.19 -7.59 -12.55
N GLY A 90 23.29 -6.91 -12.91
CA GLY A 90 23.23 -5.60 -13.55
C GLY A 90 22.58 -5.65 -14.93
N VAL A 91 22.93 -6.61 -15.79
CA VAL A 91 22.32 -6.77 -17.12
C VAL A 91 20.82 -7.07 -17.01
N ILE A 92 20.43 -8.00 -16.13
CA ILE A 92 19.01 -8.35 -15.91
C ILE A 92 18.24 -7.10 -15.45
N GLY A 93 18.80 -6.33 -14.54
CA GLY A 93 18.16 -5.11 -14.05
C GLY A 93 17.99 -4.03 -15.12
N ILE A 94 18.98 -3.84 -16.01
CA ILE A 94 18.84 -2.92 -17.15
C ILE A 94 17.74 -3.40 -18.09
N LEU A 95 17.69 -4.69 -18.41
CA LEU A 95 16.65 -5.26 -19.28
C LEU A 95 15.26 -5.02 -18.70
N ILE A 96 15.07 -5.25 -17.40
CA ILE A 96 13.80 -4.97 -16.71
C ILE A 96 13.49 -3.47 -16.72
N GLY A 97 14.50 -2.61 -16.49
CA GLY A 97 14.32 -1.16 -16.53
C GLY A 97 13.88 -0.64 -17.90
N ILE A 98 14.47 -1.16 -18.98
CA ILE A 98 14.06 -0.85 -20.36
C ILE A 98 12.63 -1.36 -20.61
N LEU A 99 12.34 -2.59 -20.18
CA LEU A 99 11.01 -3.18 -20.34
C LEU A 99 9.95 -2.34 -19.63
N LEU A 100 10.20 -1.90 -18.40
CA LEU A 100 9.32 -0.99 -17.67
C LEU A 100 9.12 0.33 -18.42
N LEU A 101 10.18 0.95 -18.95
CA LEU A 101 10.01 2.19 -19.73
C LEU A 101 9.13 2.00 -20.98
N THR A 102 9.12 0.81 -21.57
CA THR A 102 8.34 0.52 -22.78
C THR A 102 6.92 0.02 -22.51
N PHE A 103 6.70 -0.69 -21.40
CA PHE A 103 5.40 -1.32 -21.07
C PHE A 103 4.62 -0.60 -19.98
N LEU A 104 5.28 0.21 -19.15
CA LEU A 104 4.63 0.92 -18.06
C LEU A 104 3.99 2.21 -18.58
N GLU A 105 2.70 2.12 -18.86
CA GLU A 105 1.88 3.28 -19.23
C GLU A 105 1.41 3.99 -17.96
N GLU A 106 1.75 5.27 -17.81
CA GLU A 106 1.40 6.05 -16.62
C GLU A 106 -0.13 6.17 -16.51
N PRO A 107 -0.73 5.80 -15.35
CA PRO A 107 -2.17 5.93 -15.15
C PRO A 107 -2.53 7.42 -15.02
N GLU A 108 -3.77 7.77 -15.41
CA GLU A 108 -4.30 9.11 -15.17
C GLU A 108 -4.28 9.42 -13.67
N ARG A 109 -3.45 10.41 -13.29
CA ARG A 109 -3.28 10.83 -11.89
C ARG A 109 -4.62 11.26 -11.29
N GLY A 110 -4.93 10.73 -10.10
CA GLY A 110 -6.10 11.18 -9.33
C GLY A 110 -7.45 10.58 -9.74
N ARG A 111 -7.49 9.48 -10.50
CA ARG A 111 -8.75 8.83 -10.92
C ARG A 111 -9.68 8.46 -9.74
N PHE A 112 -9.11 8.21 -8.55
CA PHE A 112 -9.84 7.90 -7.32
C PHE A 112 -9.70 8.97 -6.22
N ASP A 113 -9.10 10.13 -6.53
CA ASP A 113 -9.00 11.21 -5.55
C ASP A 113 -10.38 11.87 -5.43
N LYS A 114 -10.98 11.85 -4.24
CA LYS A 114 -12.25 12.55 -4.01
C LYS A 114 -11.99 14.04 -4.27
N PRO A 115 -12.94 14.79 -4.88
CA PRO A 115 -12.77 16.22 -5.07
C PRO A 115 -12.37 16.83 -3.72
N LYS A 116 -11.18 17.45 -3.69
CA LYS A 116 -10.65 18.09 -2.48
C LYS A 116 -11.80 18.88 -1.84
N PRO A 117 -12.18 18.60 -0.58
CA PRO A 117 -13.02 19.54 0.15
C PRO A 117 -12.30 20.87 0.04
N GLN A 118 -13.02 21.87 -0.47
CA GLN A 118 -12.45 23.19 -0.75
C GLN A 118 -11.57 23.59 0.42
N VAL A 119 -10.34 24.02 0.12
CA VAL A 119 -9.40 24.52 1.11
C VAL A 119 -10.15 25.57 1.91
N ILE A 120 -10.64 25.22 3.09
CA ILE A 120 -11.06 26.19 4.09
C ILE A 120 -9.75 26.88 4.42
N GLU A 121 -9.53 28.08 3.87
CA GLU A 121 -8.36 28.89 4.16
C GLU A 121 -8.12 28.82 5.66
N LYS A 122 -6.94 28.32 6.05
CA LYS A 122 -6.53 28.32 7.44
C LYS A 122 -6.73 29.75 7.93
N PRO A 123 -7.55 30.00 8.97
CA PRO A 123 -7.66 31.34 9.50
C PRO A 123 -6.26 31.80 9.87
N ASN A 124 -5.81 32.85 9.20
CA ASN A 124 -4.50 33.48 9.32
C ASN A 124 -4.25 34.08 10.73
N SER A 125 -5.20 33.94 11.65
CA SER A 125 -5.09 34.36 13.03
C SER A 125 -5.37 33.19 14.00
N LEU A 126 -4.54 33.12 15.04
CA LEU A 126 -4.68 32.13 16.13
C LEU A 126 -6.04 32.21 16.82
N LEU A 127 -6.66 33.38 16.85
CA LEU A 127 -7.96 33.60 17.48
C LEU A 127 -9.10 32.92 16.71
N ALA A 128 -9.07 32.93 15.38
CA ALA A 128 -10.07 32.23 14.59
C ALA A 128 -9.87 30.70 14.61
N SER A 129 -8.64 30.22 14.83
CA SER A 129 -8.39 28.81 15.15
C SER A 129 -8.99 28.42 16.51
N PHE A 130 -8.90 29.32 17.50
CA PHE A 130 -9.46 29.10 18.83
C PHE A 130 -11.01 29.12 18.83
N ASP A 131 -11.60 30.07 18.11
CA ASP A 131 -13.06 30.19 17.97
C ASP A 131 -13.65 28.97 17.23
N MET A 132 -12.97 28.50 16.18
CA MET A 132 -13.31 27.24 15.52
C MET A 132 -13.22 26.05 16.50
N SER A 133 -12.18 25.98 17.32
CA SER A 133 -12.03 24.91 18.32
C SER A 133 -13.12 24.95 19.40
N LEU A 134 -13.51 26.14 19.86
CA LEU A 134 -14.64 26.32 20.78
C LEU A 134 -15.97 25.94 20.14
N SER A 135 -16.17 26.26 18.86
CA SER A 135 -17.38 25.87 18.12
C SER A 135 -17.52 24.35 18.00
N ILE A 136 -16.39 23.64 17.77
CA ILE A 136 -16.35 22.18 17.72
C ILE A 136 -16.64 21.60 19.10
N PHE A 137 -16.01 22.12 20.16
CA PHE A 137 -16.24 21.65 21.53
C PHE A 137 -17.70 21.86 21.97
N LYS A 138 -18.27 23.02 21.66
CA LYS A 138 -19.68 23.34 21.94
C LYS A 138 -20.63 22.40 21.18
N ASN A 139 -20.35 22.10 19.92
CA ASN A 139 -21.14 21.18 19.11
C ASN A 139 -21.03 19.71 19.58
N ILE A 140 -19.87 19.29 20.09
CA ILE A 140 -19.68 17.95 20.68
C ILE A 140 -20.53 17.82 21.96
N GLY A 141 -20.55 18.84 22.81
CA GLY A 141 -21.39 18.87 24.02
C GLY A 141 -22.89 18.76 23.69
N ARG A 142 -23.35 19.48 22.67
CA ARG A 142 -24.74 19.47 22.21
C ARG A 142 -25.20 18.09 21.68
N ARG A 143 -24.32 17.37 20.97
CA ARG A 143 -24.65 16.01 20.49
C ARG A 143 -24.81 15.02 21.64
N ARG A 144 -24.06 15.20 22.73
CA ARG A 144 -24.19 14.35 23.92
C ARG A 144 -25.53 14.57 24.63
N THR A 145 -26.05 15.80 24.66
CA THR A 145 -27.36 16.07 25.24
C THR A 145 -28.48 15.50 24.36
N GLU A 146 -28.37 15.65 23.03
CA GLU A 146 -29.33 15.06 22.07
C GLU A 146 -29.34 13.53 22.14
N SER A 147 -28.19 12.88 22.34
CA SER A 147 -28.12 11.41 22.51
C SER A 147 -28.75 10.96 23.83
N LEU A 148 -28.51 11.68 24.93
CA LEU A 148 -29.09 11.36 26.24
C LEU A 148 -30.62 11.51 26.24
N ASP A 149 -31.16 12.50 25.55
CA ASP A 149 -32.61 12.67 25.39
C ASP A 149 -33.20 11.56 24.51
N SER A 150 -32.50 11.14 23.45
CA SER A 150 -32.94 10.00 22.63
C SER A 150 -32.88 8.67 23.39
N ASP A 151 -31.88 8.50 24.25
CA ASP A 151 -31.73 7.30 25.10
C ASP A 151 -32.83 7.27 26.17
N GLN A 152 -33.15 8.40 26.81
CA GLN A 152 -34.27 8.48 27.75
C GLN A 152 -35.62 8.27 27.07
N ALA A 153 -35.81 8.80 25.85
CA ALA A 153 -36.98 8.53 25.05
C ALA A 153 -37.10 7.03 24.72
N ALA A 154 -36.00 6.37 24.33
CA ALA A 154 -35.96 4.93 24.09
C ALA A 154 -36.25 4.10 25.37
N LEU A 155 -35.70 4.51 26.52
CA LEU A 155 -35.96 3.87 27.82
C LEU A 155 -37.42 4.00 28.25
N SER A 156 -38.08 5.12 27.95
CA SER A 156 -39.52 5.30 28.21
C SER A 156 -40.43 4.45 27.30
N MET A 157 -39.91 4.01 26.14
CA MET A 157 -40.59 3.10 25.22
C MET A 157 -40.37 1.61 25.56
N LEU A 158 -39.46 1.27 26.50
CA LEU A 158 -39.19 -0.10 26.93
C LEU A 158 -40.41 -0.90 27.41
N PRO A 159 -41.39 -0.33 28.14
CA PRO A 159 -42.59 -1.09 28.55
C PRO A 159 -43.46 -1.49 27.35
N ALA A 160 -43.40 -0.73 26.24
CA ALA A 160 -44.12 -1.03 25.00
C ALA A 160 -43.36 -2.05 24.13
N MET A 161 -42.01 -2.05 24.15
CA MET A 161 -41.18 -3.03 23.45
C MET A 161 -41.08 -4.38 24.18
N SER A 162 -41.15 -4.39 25.52
CA SER A 162 -41.11 -5.62 26.34
C SER A 162 -42.27 -6.59 26.10
N ARG A 163 -43.33 -6.17 25.40
CA ARG A 163 -44.45 -7.04 24.99
C ARG A 163 -44.30 -7.64 23.58
N ARG A 164 -43.26 -7.28 22.81
CA ARG A 164 -43.12 -7.67 21.41
C ARG A 164 -41.69 -8.16 21.11
N GLY A 165 -41.35 -9.37 21.54
CA GLY A 165 -40.07 -9.98 21.13
C GLY A 165 -39.50 -11.09 21.99
N SER A 166 -40.34 -12.00 22.51
CA SER A 166 -39.86 -13.34 22.89
C SER A 166 -40.03 -14.26 21.67
N SER A 167 -39.06 -14.22 20.76
CA SER A 167 -38.86 -15.29 19.79
C SER A 167 -37.38 -15.32 19.40
N ASN A 168 -36.69 -16.33 19.93
CA ASN A 168 -35.43 -16.94 19.48
C ASN A 168 -34.40 -16.03 18.80
N GLN A 169 -33.28 -15.81 19.48
CA GLN A 169 -31.96 -15.89 18.88
C GLN A 169 -30.91 -16.10 19.98
N SER A 170 -30.68 -17.37 20.32
CA SER A 170 -29.43 -17.81 20.95
C SER A 170 -28.33 -17.74 19.89
N GLY A 171 -27.71 -16.57 19.75
CA GLY A 171 -26.50 -16.41 18.94
C GLY A 171 -25.32 -17.01 19.69
N THR A 172 -25.04 -18.29 19.46
CA THR A 172 -23.72 -18.87 19.71
C THR A 172 -22.71 -18.02 18.94
N THR A 173 -21.68 -17.51 19.62
CA THR A 173 -20.46 -17.03 18.96
C THR A 173 -19.79 -18.24 18.32
N GLU A 174 -20.26 -18.57 17.12
CA GLU A 174 -19.68 -19.57 16.26
C GLU A 174 -18.31 -19.02 15.84
N VAL A 175 -17.25 -19.62 16.40
CA VAL A 175 -15.88 -19.37 15.99
C VAL A 175 -15.80 -19.83 14.54
N GLU A 176 -15.82 -18.87 13.63
CA GLU A 176 -15.75 -19.10 12.19
C GLU A 176 -14.52 -19.97 11.90
N PRO A 177 -14.67 -21.17 11.31
CA PRO A 177 -13.54 -22.06 11.11
C PRO A 177 -12.55 -21.39 10.16
N GLU A 178 -11.26 -21.43 10.50
CA GLU A 178 -10.12 -20.81 9.79
C GLU A 178 -10.12 -21.10 8.27
N GLN A 179 -10.74 -22.21 7.87
CA GLN A 179 -10.96 -22.64 6.49
C GLN A 179 -11.84 -21.64 5.69
N THR A 180 -12.83 -21.01 6.32
CA THR A 180 -13.75 -20.03 5.71
C THR A 180 -13.03 -18.73 5.34
N VAL A 181 -12.01 -18.36 6.11
CA VAL A 181 -11.22 -17.15 5.86
C VAL A 181 -10.37 -17.35 4.60
N LEU A 182 -9.71 -18.51 4.48
CA LEU A 182 -8.94 -18.86 3.29
C LEU A 182 -9.82 -18.92 2.03
N GLU A 183 -11.02 -19.47 2.15
CA GLU A 183 -11.97 -19.56 1.03
C GLU A 183 -12.44 -18.17 0.59
N LYS A 184 -12.76 -17.29 1.55
CA LYS A 184 -13.06 -15.87 1.31
C LYS A 184 -11.89 -15.11 0.68
N PHE A 185 -10.64 -15.41 1.07
CA PHE A 185 -9.45 -14.85 0.43
C PHE A 185 -9.28 -15.35 -1.01
N THR A 186 -9.50 -16.64 -1.28
CA THR A 186 -9.42 -17.15 -2.65
C THR A 186 -10.54 -16.65 -3.54
N ASP A 187 -11.74 -16.45 -3.02
CA ASP A 187 -12.85 -15.94 -3.79
C ASP A 187 -12.76 -14.42 -4.01
N ALA A 188 -12.29 -13.65 -3.00
CA ALA A 188 -11.96 -12.25 -3.19
C ALA A 188 -10.79 -12.06 -4.18
N ALA A 189 -9.80 -12.96 -4.16
CA ALA A 189 -8.74 -12.96 -5.17
C ALA A 189 -9.31 -13.24 -6.56
N LYS A 190 -10.18 -14.24 -6.73
CA LYS A 190 -10.82 -14.52 -8.03
C LYS A 190 -11.66 -13.35 -8.53
N GLU A 191 -12.40 -12.67 -7.66
CA GLU A 191 -13.21 -11.50 -8.03
C GLU A 191 -12.33 -10.35 -8.55
N ILE A 192 -11.21 -10.07 -7.87
CA ILE A 192 -10.19 -9.10 -8.30
C ILE A 192 -9.55 -9.49 -9.65
N TRP A 193 -9.36 -10.78 -9.91
CA TRP A 193 -8.78 -11.29 -11.15
C TRP A 193 -9.77 -11.32 -12.32
N TYR A 194 -11.08 -11.49 -12.06
CA TYR A 194 -12.10 -11.67 -13.10
C TYR A 194 -12.80 -10.37 -13.50
N GLU A 195 -12.91 -9.37 -12.60
CA GLU A 195 -13.53 -8.07 -12.89
C GLU A 195 -12.58 -7.04 -13.52
N ASN A 196 -11.42 -7.44 -14.03
CA ASN A 196 -10.55 -6.53 -14.79
C ASN A 196 -10.82 -6.64 -16.30
N PRO A 197 -11.73 -5.82 -16.88
CA PRO A 197 -11.96 -5.79 -18.33
C PRO A 197 -10.75 -5.24 -19.12
N ALA A 198 -9.68 -4.80 -18.44
CA ALA A 198 -8.41 -4.45 -19.07
C ALA A 198 -7.39 -5.58 -18.80
N GLY A 199 -7.38 -6.59 -19.67
CA GLY A 199 -6.39 -7.67 -19.71
C GLY A 199 -4.96 -7.18 -20.03
N ARG A 200 -4.38 -6.37 -19.15
CA ARG A 200 -3.01 -5.85 -19.21
C ARG A 200 -2.31 -6.10 -17.88
N TRP A 201 -1.53 -7.18 -17.90
CA TRP A 201 -0.42 -7.56 -17.02
C TRP A 201 -0.18 -6.69 -15.77
N LEU A 202 -0.75 -7.13 -14.64
CA LEU A 202 -0.50 -6.64 -13.27
C LEU A 202 0.94 -6.84 -12.77
N VAL A 203 1.82 -7.42 -13.59
CA VAL A 203 3.22 -7.71 -13.22
C VAL A 203 4.06 -6.43 -13.19
N GLY A 204 3.67 -5.34 -13.87
CA GLY A 204 4.48 -4.11 -13.93
C GLY A 204 4.46 -3.26 -12.66
N ALA A 205 3.35 -3.21 -11.93
CA ALA A 205 3.17 -2.27 -10.81
C ALA A 205 3.82 -2.75 -9.50
N SER A 206 4.05 -4.06 -9.35
CA SER A 206 4.71 -4.66 -8.19
C SER A 206 6.23 -4.79 -8.34
N PHE A 207 6.81 -4.30 -9.44
CA PHE A 207 8.28 -4.35 -9.66
C PHE A 207 8.93 -2.96 -9.63
N VAL A 208 8.21 -1.95 -9.14
CA VAL A 208 8.77 -0.62 -8.87
C VAL A 208 9.42 -0.60 -7.48
#